data_AF-A0A554M3L8-F1
#
_entry.id   AF-A0A554M3L8-F1
#
_cell.length_a   1.000
_cell.length_b   1.000
_cell.length_c   1.000
_cell.angle_alpha   90.00
_cell.angle_beta   90.00
_cell.angle_gamma   90.00
#
_symmetry.space_group_name_H-M   'P 1'
#
loop_
_entity.id
_entity.type
_entity.pdbx_description
1 polymer ?
#
loop_
_entity_poly.entity_id
_entity_poly.type
_entity_poly.pdbx_seq_one_letter_code
_entity_poly.pdbx_strand_id
1 'polypeptide(L)'
;MSDSPYIDEDLVYADPEKRVIIGKVVFGKNGNPQPLQMPDFVRPIKEGEVRRPSKPRKRFYPWGTYRSMRKLYKIDGGVTETDRRITLDSAMEKSAKEPFWN
;
A
#
# COMPACT_ATOMS: atom_id res chain seq x y z
N MET A 1 19.04 -6.96 5.34
CA MET A 1 17.62 -7.18 5.66
C MET A 1 17.12 -5.89 6.27
N SER A 2 15.97 -5.37 5.83
CA SER A 2 15.44 -4.11 6.35
C SER A 2 15.10 -4.30 7.83
N ASP A 3 15.66 -3.51 8.74
CA ASP A 3 15.34 -3.50 10.18
C ASP A 3 13.94 -2.89 10.41
N SER A 4 12.90 -3.48 9.81
CA SER A 4 11.53 -3.07 10.06
C SER A 4 11.07 -3.67 11.39
N PRO A 5 10.46 -2.88 12.30
CA PRO A 5 9.97 -3.37 13.59
C PRO A 5 8.68 -4.23 13.48
N TYR A 6 8.30 -4.64 12.27
CA TYR A 6 7.06 -5.34 11.96
C TYR A 6 7.36 -6.68 11.30
N ILE A 7 6.59 -7.70 11.67
CA ILE A 7 6.58 -9.01 11.03
C ILE A 7 5.61 -8.95 9.84
N ASP A 8 5.87 -9.71 8.78
CA ASP A 8 5.07 -9.73 7.55
C ASP A 8 3.56 -9.97 7.78
N GLU A 9 3.22 -10.73 8.81
CA GLU A 9 1.85 -11.09 9.20
C GLU A 9 1.20 -10.06 10.13
N ASP A 10 1.96 -9.10 10.68
CA ASP A 10 1.41 -8.07 11.55
C ASP A 10 0.40 -7.21 10.78
N LEU A 11 -0.76 -6.96 11.40
CA LEU A 11 -1.75 -6.03 10.88
C LEU A 11 -1.37 -4.61 11.25
N VAL A 12 -1.26 -3.74 10.24
CA VAL A 12 -0.77 -2.37 10.37
C VAL A 12 -1.63 -1.37 9.60
N TYR A 13 -1.71 -0.13 10.11
CA TYR A 13 -2.21 1.02 9.34
C TYR A 13 -1.08 1.59 8.50
N ALA A 14 -1.36 1.89 7.24
CA ALA A 14 -0.42 2.60 6.39
C ALA A 14 -0.97 3.94 5.91
N ASP A 15 -0.06 4.87 5.66
CA ASP A 15 -0.32 6.11 4.94
C ASP A 15 0.11 5.93 3.47
N PRO A 16 -0.83 5.83 2.51
CA PRO A 16 -0.51 5.72 1.09
C PRO A 16 0.17 6.96 0.51
N GLU A 17 -0.14 8.13 1.06
CA GLU A 17 0.37 9.41 0.55
C GLU A 17 1.83 9.60 0.97
N LYS A 18 2.14 9.29 2.23
CA LYS A 18 3.50 9.36 2.78
C LYS A 18 4.33 8.10 2.51
N ARG A 19 3.70 6.99 2.14
CA ARG A 19 4.30 5.65 1.98
C ARG A 19 5.03 5.19 3.23
N VAL A 20 4.36 5.31 4.38
CA VAL A 20 4.90 4.95 5.70
C VAL A 20 3.87 4.12 6.47
N ILE A 21 4.35 3.18 7.29
CA ILE A 21 3.51 2.49 8.28
C ILE A 21 3.34 3.37 9.51
N ILE A 22 2.09 3.59 9.90
CA ILE A 22 1.73 4.43 11.04
C ILE A 22 1.86 3.66 12.36
N GLY A 23 1.44 2.39 12.36
CA GLY A 23 1.49 1.53 13.53
C GLY A 23 0.64 0.26 13.39
N LYS A 24 0.67 -0.59 14.42
CA LYS A 24 -0.14 -1.82 14.48
C LYS A 24 -1.63 -1.52 14.65
N VAL A 25 -2.46 -2.40 14.10
CA VAL A 25 -3.91 -2.33 14.23
C VAL A 25 -4.33 -2.62 15.66
N VAL A 26 -5.14 -1.73 16.23
CA VAL A 26 -5.75 -1.93 17.54
C VAL A 26 -7.13 -2.52 17.32
N PHE A 27 -7.38 -3.67 17.94
CA PHE A 27 -8.69 -4.31 17.89
C PHE A 27 -9.57 -3.84 19.02
N GLY A 28 -10.82 -3.48 18.70
CA GLY A 28 -11.83 -3.20 19.69
C GLY A 28 -12.33 -4.48 20.36
N LYS A 29 -13.13 -4.34 21.42
CA LYS A 29 -13.72 -5.45 22.18
C LYS A 29 -14.56 -6.42 21.35
N ASN A 30 -15.02 -5.97 20.17
CA ASN A 30 -15.89 -6.72 19.28
C ASN A 30 -15.09 -7.50 18.20
N GLY A 31 -13.75 -7.52 18.29
CA GLY A 31 -12.89 -8.15 17.28
C GLY A 31 -12.73 -7.35 15.98
N ASN A 32 -13.42 -6.21 15.86
CA ASN A 32 -13.26 -5.31 14.72
C ASN A 32 -12.05 -4.38 14.93
N PRO A 33 -11.31 -4.06 13.86
CA PRO A 33 -10.21 -3.10 13.92
C PRO A 33 -10.75 -1.69 14.18
N GLN A 34 -10.08 -0.96 15.06
CA GLN A 34 -10.43 0.41 15.37
C GLN A 34 -10.09 1.32 14.18
N PRO A 35 -11.03 2.05 13.58
CA PRO A 35 -10.72 2.83 12.40
C PRO A 35 -9.89 4.08 12.79
N LEU A 36 -8.68 4.22 12.23
CA LEU A 36 -7.81 5.38 12.45
C LEU A 36 -8.11 6.47 11.42
N GLN A 37 -8.63 7.62 11.87
CA GLN A 37 -8.97 8.73 10.99
C GLN A 37 -7.72 9.44 10.49
N MET A 38 -7.70 9.75 9.20
CA MET A 38 -6.69 10.62 8.61
C MET A 38 -7.01 12.07 8.96
N PRO A 39 -5.98 12.92 9.17
CA PRO A 39 -6.21 14.34 9.31
C PRO A 39 -6.86 14.90 8.03
N ASP A 40 -7.84 15.78 8.22
CA ASP A 40 -8.52 16.44 7.10
C ASP A 40 -7.53 17.37 6.39
N PHE A 41 -7.00 16.92 5.24
CA PHE A 41 -6.10 17.74 4.45
C PHE A 41 -6.92 18.79 3.68
N VAL A 42 -7.05 19.98 4.26
CA VAL A 42 -7.62 21.14 3.57
C VAL A 42 -6.59 21.60 2.53
N ARG A 43 -6.77 21.16 1.28
CA ARG A 43 -5.94 21.69 0.18
C ARG A 43 -6.24 23.18 0.00
N PRO A 44 -5.23 24.07 -0.01
CA PRO A 44 -5.45 25.48 -0.28
C PRO A 44 -6.12 25.65 -1.64
N ILE A 45 -7.13 26.50 -1.69
CA ILE A 45 -7.87 26.84 -2.90
C ILE A 45 -6.95 27.72 -3.74
N LYS A 46 -6.72 27.38 -5.01
CA LYS A 46 -6.02 28.27 -5.95
C LYS A 46 -6.97 29.41 -6.35
N GLU A 47 -6.46 30.64 -6.40
CA GLU A 47 -7.23 31.81 -6.82
C GLU A 47 -7.88 31.56 -8.20
N GLY A 48 -9.22 31.58 -8.24
CA GLY A 48 -10.02 31.36 -9.45
C GLY A 48 -10.87 30.08 -9.48
N GLU A 49 -10.67 29.13 -8.55
CA GLU A 49 -11.40 27.85 -8.56
C GLU A 49 -12.67 27.90 -7.67
N VAL A 50 -13.86 28.03 -8.29
CA VAL A 50 -15.15 27.95 -7.58
C VAL A 50 -15.46 26.49 -7.23
N ARG A 51 -15.06 26.06 -6.03
CA ARG A 51 -15.43 24.72 -5.52
C ARG A 51 -16.84 24.73 -4.94
N ARG A 52 -17.71 23.84 -5.43
CA ARG A 52 -19.00 23.55 -4.76
C ARG A 52 -18.71 23.08 -3.32
N PRO A 53 -19.48 23.52 -2.31
CA PRO A 53 -19.26 23.12 -0.92
C PRO A 53 -19.62 21.64 -0.77
N SER A 54 -18.64 20.77 -0.96
CA SER A 54 -18.76 19.34 -0.66
C SER A 54 -18.24 19.11 0.75
N LYS A 55 -19.03 18.43 1.60
CA LYS A 55 -18.58 18.06 2.94
C LYS A 55 -17.31 17.20 2.81
N PRO A 56 -16.24 17.49 3.56
CA PRO A 56 -15.06 16.64 3.55
C PRO A 56 -15.47 15.24 4.01
N ARG A 57 -15.25 14.23 3.14
CA ARG A 57 -15.46 12.84 3.51
C ARG A 57 -14.36 12.46 4.49
N LYS A 58 -14.74 12.01 5.69
CA LYS A 58 -13.81 11.43 6.67
C LYS A 58 -13.04 10.31 5.99
N ARG A 59 -11.72 10.47 5.90
CA ARG A 59 -10.83 9.44 5.36
C ARG A 59 -10.24 8.64 6.52
N PHE A 60 -10.04 7.35 6.30
CA PHE A 60 -9.43 6.46 7.27
C PHE A 60 -8.20 5.85 6.64
N TYR A 61 -7.20 5.59 7.46
CA TYR A 61 -6.00 4.89 7.00
C TYR A 61 -6.37 3.46 6.60
N PRO A 62 -5.97 3.01 5.40
CA PRO A 62 -6.11 1.61 5.05
C PRO A 62 -5.27 0.76 5.99
N TRP A 63 -5.76 -0.43 6.30
CA TRP A 63 -5.08 -1.39 7.15
C TRP A 63 -5.04 -2.76 6.48
N GLY A 64 -4.04 -3.55 6.85
CA GLY A 64 -3.81 -4.88 6.30
C GLY A 64 -2.50 -5.45 6.82
N THR A 65 -2.08 -6.60 6.29
CA THR A 65 -0.81 -7.21 6.70
C THR A 65 0.38 -6.38 6.23
N TYR A 66 1.43 -6.30 7.03
CA TYR A 66 2.64 -5.54 6.71
C TYR A 66 3.18 -5.91 5.33
N ARG A 67 3.22 -7.22 5.01
CA ARG A 67 3.63 -7.72 3.68
C ARG A 67 2.82 -7.11 2.54
N SER A 68 1.49 -7.06 2.68
CA SER A 68 0.59 -6.54 1.64
C SER A 68 0.74 -5.03 1.51
N MET A 69 0.77 -4.30 2.63
CA MET A 69 0.87 -2.84 2.63
C MET A 69 2.22 -2.37 2.08
N ARG A 70 3.30 -3.08 2.43
CA ARG A 70 4.64 -2.85 1.89
C ARG A 70 4.69 -3.04 0.38
N LYS A 71 4.05 -4.10 -0.13
CA LYS A 71 3.97 -4.38 -1.58
C LYS A 71 3.09 -3.38 -2.32
N LEU A 72 1.86 -3.14 -1.85
CA LEU A 72 0.86 -2.28 -2.51
C LEU A 72 1.31 -0.82 -2.62
N TYR A 73 1.81 -0.27 -1.52
CA TYR A 73 2.16 1.15 -1.43
C TYR A 73 3.65 1.42 -1.59
N LYS A 74 4.45 0.37 -1.89
CA LYS A 74 5.90 0.44 -2.06
C LYS A 74 6.60 1.11 -0.87
N ILE A 75 6.13 0.80 0.33
CA ILE A 75 6.67 1.31 1.60
C ILE A 75 8.07 0.70 1.80
N ASP A 76 8.99 1.46 2.36
CA ASP A 76 10.38 1.02 2.61
C ASP A 76 11.10 0.52 1.34
N GLY A 77 10.86 1.17 0.19
CA GLY A 77 11.42 0.75 -1.11
C GLY A 77 10.78 -0.52 -1.68
N GLY A 78 9.56 -0.85 -1.22
CA GLY A 78 8.85 -2.09 -1.50
C GLY A 78 8.91 -2.54 -2.97
N VAL A 79 9.40 -3.78 -3.11
CA VAL A 79 9.56 -4.62 -4.31
C VAL A 79 9.06 -3.95 -5.59
N THR A 80 9.99 -3.37 -6.35
CA THR A 80 9.77 -3.26 -7.79
C THR A 80 9.53 -4.68 -8.29
N GLU A 81 8.36 -4.96 -8.89
CA GLU A 81 8.14 -6.19 -9.65
C GLU A 81 9.07 -6.15 -10.88
N THR A 82 10.36 -6.31 -10.66
CA THR A 82 11.38 -6.37 -11.70
C THR A 82 11.19 -7.64 -12.53
N ASP A 83 10.59 -8.68 -11.94
CA ASP A 83 10.47 -10.02 -12.54
C ASP A 83 9.35 -10.18 -13.57
N ARG A 84 8.47 -9.18 -13.77
CA ARG A 84 7.35 -9.30 -14.73
C ARG A 84 7.60 -8.66 -16.09
N ARG A 85 8.75 -8.01 -16.28
CA ARG A 85 9.15 -7.46 -17.58
C ARG A 85 10.13 -8.41 -18.26
N ILE A 86 9.69 -9.63 -18.52
CA ILE A 86 10.45 -10.54 -19.38
C ILE A 86 10.22 -10.06 -20.81
N THR A 87 11.29 -9.83 -21.57
CA THR A 87 11.20 -9.50 -22.99
C THR A 87 10.73 -10.71 -23.78
N LEU A 88 10.11 -10.48 -24.95
CA LEU A 88 9.63 -11.56 -25.83
C LEU A 88 10.73 -12.60 -26.10
N ASP A 89 11.95 -12.15 -26.40
CA ASP A 89 13.09 -13.03 -26.69
C ASP A 89 13.45 -13.92 -25.51
N SER A 90 13.46 -13.35 -24.29
CA SER A 90 13.74 -14.11 -23.07
C SER A 90 12.62 -15.12 -22.75
N ALA A 91 11.37 -14.79 -23.08
CA ALA A 91 10.25 -15.72 -22.96
C ALA A 91 10.33 -16.87 -23.99
N MET A 92 10.76 -16.58 -25.22
CA MET A 92 10.97 -17.58 -26.28
C MET A 92 12.13 -18.53 -25.95
N GLU A 93 13.23 -18.03 -25.38
CA GLU A 93 14.33 -18.90 -24.93
C GLU A 93 13.92 -19.82 -23.78
N LYS A 94 13.13 -19.31 -22.82
CA LYS A 94 12.60 -20.13 -21.72
C LYS A 94 11.66 -21.21 -22.21
N SER A 95 10.74 -20.90 -23.13
CA SER A 95 9.81 -21.91 -23.67
C SER A 95 10.52 -22.99 -24.50
N ALA A 96 11.62 -22.64 -25.16
CA ALA A 96 12.44 -23.61 -25.87
C ALA A 96 13.23 -24.55 -24.93
N LYS A 97 13.68 -24.05 -23.77
CA LYS A 97 14.46 -24.82 -22.78
C LYS A 97 13.58 -25.64 -21.84
N GLU A 98 12.43 -25.11 -21.44
CA GLU A 98 11.48 -25.74 -20.53
C GLU A 98 10.10 -25.82 -21.21
N PRO A 99 9.93 -26.75 -22.16
CA PRO A 99 8.69 -26.84 -22.96
C PRO A 99 7.46 -27.28 -22.15
N PHE A 100 7.65 -27.81 -20.95
CA PHE A 100 6.56 -28.21 -20.05
C PHE A 100 6.90 -27.81 -18.61
N TRP A 101 5.90 -27.27 -17.92
CA TRP A 101 5.97 -26.92 -16.51
C TRP A 101 5.56 -28.17 -15.71
N ASN A 102 6.42 -28.62 -14.79
CA ASN A 102 6.10 -29.67 -13.81
C ASN A 102 5.70 -29.02 -12.48
#